data_AF-A0A3M1LWB6-F1
#
_entry.id   AF-A0A3M1LWB6-F1
#
_cell.length_a   1.000
_cell.length_b   1.000
_cell.length_c   1.000
_cell.angle_alpha   90.00
_cell.angle_beta   90.00
_cell.angle_gamma   90.00
#
_symmetry.space_group_name_H-M   'P 1'
#
loop_
_entity.id
_entity.type
_entity.pdbx_description
1 polymer ?
#
loop_
_entity_poly.entity_id
_entity_poly.type
_entity_poly.pdbx_seq_one_letter_code
_entity_poly.pdbx_strand_id
1 'polypeptide(L)'
;MPTPAQRTALAATVIGLLLWLSATLGRAIVTYDLYEPGTMRLRPVPIVQQLDQLRLAQNVALIGWASYGLTVAAAAGTALLWRGHLRREGYLAITLLLISASLAWQGWTAPTELALAREFPSRTVPPPLERYETIRALVEQRFFRQSPADLLSVLTAATAIVVLVVQPRRLPHG
;
A
#
# COMPACT_ATOMS: atom_id res chain seq x y z
N MET A 1 10.15 23.50 -20.61
CA MET A 1 11.00 22.60 -19.78
C MET A 1 10.49 22.60 -18.34
N PRO A 2 10.51 21.47 -17.62
CA PRO A 2 10.00 21.39 -16.25
C PRO A 2 10.91 22.15 -15.27
N THR A 3 10.30 22.87 -14.34
CA THR A 3 10.99 23.62 -13.28
C THR A 3 11.65 22.69 -12.25
N PRO A 4 12.63 23.16 -11.46
CA PRO A 4 13.24 22.35 -10.40
C PRO A 4 12.19 21.77 -9.44
N ALA A 5 11.21 22.58 -9.01
CA ALA A 5 10.13 22.14 -8.13
C ALA A 5 9.27 21.01 -8.75
N GLN A 6 8.96 21.13 -10.05
CA GLN A 6 8.22 20.12 -10.79
C GLN A 6 8.98 18.79 -10.90
N ARG A 7 10.30 18.83 -11.09
CA ARG A 7 11.16 17.64 -11.11
C ARG A 7 11.25 16.99 -9.74
N THR A 8 11.41 17.79 -8.68
CA THR A 8 11.46 17.28 -7.30
C THR A 8 10.15 16.61 -6.89
N ALA A 9 9.00 17.22 -7.22
CA ALA A 9 7.70 16.63 -6.92
C ALA A 9 7.46 15.31 -7.67
N LEU A 10 7.84 15.26 -8.96
CA LEU A 10 7.77 14.03 -9.74
C LEU A 10 8.68 12.94 -9.16
N ALA A 11 9.92 13.29 -8.80
CA ALA A 11 10.86 12.37 -8.17
C ALA A 11 10.32 11.85 -6.83
N ALA A 12 9.75 12.71 -5.99
CA ALA A 12 9.11 12.32 -4.75
C ALA A 12 7.92 11.36 -4.98
N THR A 13 7.15 11.58 -6.05
CA THR A 13 6.03 10.68 -6.42
C THR A 13 6.55 9.31 -6.85
N VAL A 14 7.61 9.27 -7.66
CA VAL A 14 8.25 8.01 -8.07
C VAL A 14 8.83 7.25 -6.87
N ILE A 15 9.54 7.95 -5.98
CA ILE A 15 10.08 7.36 -4.75
C ILE A 15 8.93 6.82 -3.87
N GLY A 16 7.85 7.59 -3.71
CA GLY A 16 6.65 7.14 -3.02
C GLY A 16 6.07 5.86 -3.61
N LEU A 17 5.87 5.80 -4.93
CA LEU A 17 5.39 4.61 -5.64
C LEU A 17 6.29 3.39 -5.41
N LEU A 18 7.60 3.56 -5.44
CA LEU A 18 8.56 2.47 -5.18
C LEU A 18 8.49 1.98 -3.74
N LEU A 19 8.39 2.89 -2.76
CA LEU A 19 8.22 2.55 -1.35
C LEU A 19 6.90 1.81 -1.12
N TRP A 20 5.80 2.32 -1.69
CA TRP A 20 4.49 1.71 -1.57
C TRP A 20 4.44 0.33 -2.23
N LEU A 21 5.01 0.16 -3.42
CA LEU A 21 5.14 -1.14 -4.08
C LEU A 21 5.94 -2.12 -3.20
N SER A 22 7.11 -1.70 -2.72
CA SER A 22 7.99 -2.53 -1.90
C SER A 22 7.31 -2.97 -0.60
N ALA A 23 6.62 -2.05 0.08
CA ALA A 23 5.89 -2.35 1.29
C ALA A 23 4.69 -3.29 1.04
N THR A 24 4.00 -3.12 -0.10
CA THR A 24 2.89 -4.00 -0.49
C THR A 24 3.40 -5.41 -0.80
N LEU A 25 4.54 -5.55 -1.47
CA LEU A 25 5.18 -6.84 -1.72
C LEU A 25 5.65 -7.49 -0.42
N GLY A 26 6.32 -6.73 0.46
CA GLY A 26 6.71 -7.23 1.78
C GLY A 26 5.52 -7.72 2.59
N ARG A 27 4.39 -7.00 2.53
CA ARG A 27 3.15 -7.42 3.19
C ARG A 27 2.60 -8.71 2.60
N ALA A 28 2.59 -8.85 1.28
CA ALA A 28 2.14 -10.06 0.60
C ALA A 28 3.01 -11.27 0.98
N ILE A 29 4.34 -11.11 1.04
CA ILE A 29 5.28 -12.17 1.44
C ILE A 29 5.01 -12.60 2.89
N VAL A 30 4.98 -11.65 3.83
CA VAL A 30 4.75 -11.98 5.25
C VAL A 30 3.37 -12.60 5.45
N THR A 31 2.36 -12.12 4.73
CA THR A 31 1.00 -12.67 4.79
C THR A 31 0.96 -14.08 4.22
N TYR A 32 1.65 -14.37 3.11
CA TYR A 32 1.76 -15.71 2.55
C TYR A 32 2.34 -16.73 3.56
N ASP A 33 3.29 -16.31 4.38
CA ASP A 33 3.89 -17.16 5.41
C ASP A 33 2.95 -17.45 6.61
N LEU A 34 1.94 -16.61 6.84
CA LEU A 34 0.97 -16.80 7.92
C LEU A 34 -0.02 -17.95 7.65
N TYR A 35 -0.38 -18.16 6.39
CA TYR A 35 -1.44 -19.08 6.00
C TYR A 35 -0.88 -20.39 5.45
N GLU A 36 -1.64 -21.47 5.59
CA GLU A 36 -1.37 -22.72 4.89
C GLU A 36 -1.59 -22.51 3.38
N PRO A 37 -0.63 -22.89 2.52
CA PRO A 37 -0.74 -22.70 1.08
C PRO A 37 -2.05 -23.26 0.51
N GLY A 38 -2.75 -22.47 -0.31
CA GLY A 38 -4.01 -22.87 -0.93
C GLY A 38 -5.23 -22.84 0.01
N THR A 39 -5.07 -22.35 1.24
CA THR A 39 -6.17 -22.22 2.20
C THR A 39 -6.24 -20.81 2.80
N MET A 40 -7.28 -20.55 3.58
CA MET A 40 -7.43 -19.34 4.39
C MET A 40 -7.12 -19.59 5.87
N ARG A 41 -6.55 -20.75 6.20
CA ARG A 41 -6.26 -21.17 7.58
C ARG A 41 -4.86 -20.72 7.95
N LEU A 42 -4.73 -20.14 9.14
CA LEU A 42 -3.41 -19.85 9.70
C LEU A 42 -2.65 -21.15 9.95
N ARG A 43 -1.34 -21.14 9.70
CA ARG A 43 -0.49 -22.31 9.97
C ARG A 43 -0.55 -22.69 11.45
N PRO A 44 -0.60 -23.99 11.77
CA PRO A 44 -0.61 -24.46 13.15
C PRO A 44 0.79 -24.34 13.75
N VAL A 45 1.04 -23.23 14.44
CA VAL A 45 2.28 -22.96 15.18
C VAL A 45 1.95 -22.63 16.65
N PRO A 46 2.90 -22.71 17.58
CA PRO A 46 2.67 -22.30 18.97
C PRO A 46 2.13 -20.87 19.06
N ILE A 47 1.12 -20.64 19.91
CA ILE A 47 0.42 -19.34 20.01
C ILE A 47 1.39 -18.17 20.17
N VAL A 48 2.43 -18.33 20.99
CA VAL A 48 3.47 -17.29 21.20
C VAL A 48 4.16 -16.91 19.89
N GLN A 49 4.53 -17.90 19.07
CA GLN A 49 5.15 -17.66 17.77
C GLN A 49 4.14 -17.04 16.79
N GLN A 50 2.89 -17.49 16.83
CA GLN A 50 1.83 -16.97 15.97
C GLN A 50 1.56 -15.49 16.23
N LEU A 51 1.45 -15.09 17.50
CA LEU A 51 1.25 -13.68 17.88
C LEU A 51 2.42 -12.80 17.42
N ASP A 52 3.64 -13.32 17.44
CA ASP A 52 4.81 -12.60 16.94
C ASP A 52 4.78 -12.45 15.41
N GLN A 53 4.41 -13.50 14.69
CA GLN A 53 4.22 -13.43 13.22
C GLN A 53 3.10 -12.46 12.84
N LEU A 54 1.98 -12.46 13.56
CA LEU A 54 0.87 -11.54 13.35
C LEU A 54 1.26 -10.09 13.66
N ARG A 55 2.09 -9.86 14.69
CA ARG A 55 2.69 -8.55 14.98
C ARG A 55 3.57 -8.07 13.83
N LEU A 56 4.43 -8.94 13.31
CA LEU A 56 5.28 -8.61 12.16
C LEU A 56 4.44 -8.25 10.93
N ALA A 57 3.42 -9.04 10.63
CA ALA A 57 2.48 -8.76 9.53
C ALA A 57 1.78 -7.40 9.72
N GLN A 58 1.36 -7.08 10.94
CA GLN A 58 0.75 -5.78 11.23
C GLN A 58 1.73 -4.62 11.07
N ASN A 59 2.97 -4.77 11.53
CA ASN A 59 4.01 -3.75 11.36
C ASN A 59 4.26 -3.46 9.88
N VAL A 60 4.36 -4.49 9.05
CA VAL A 60 4.55 -4.32 7.60
C VAL A 60 3.33 -3.67 6.96
N ALA A 61 2.12 -4.01 7.41
CA ALA A 61 0.91 -3.35 6.95
C ALA A 61 0.90 -1.84 7.27
N LEU A 62 1.28 -1.46 8.49
CA LEU A 62 1.41 -0.04 8.86
C LEU A 62 2.44 0.70 7.99
N ILE A 63 3.57 0.05 7.66
CA ILE A 63 4.56 0.61 6.73
C ILE A 63 3.96 0.78 5.33
N GLY A 64 3.17 -0.19 4.85
CA GLY A 64 2.44 -0.11 3.59
C GLY A 64 1.49 1.08 3.53
N TRP A 65 0.70 1.27 4.59
CA TRP A 65 -0.22 2.39 4.74
C TRP A 65 0.51 3.74 4.83
N ALA A 66 1.59 3.84 5.60
CA ALA A 66 2.38 5.05 5.69
C ALA A 66 3.02 5.41 4.33
N SER A 67 3.58 4.43 3.64
CA SER A 67 4.18 4.60 2.31
C SER A 67 3.14 5.04 1.29
N TYR A 68 1.93 4.49 1.37
CA TYR A 68 0.81 4.93 0.55
C TYR A 68 0.42 6.39 0.84
N GLY A 69 0.28 6.78 2.12
CA GLY A 69 -0.01 8.16 2.51
C GLY A 69 1.03 9.17 1.99
N LEU A 70 2.32 8.82 2.07
CA LEU A 70 3.41 9.62 1.49
C LEU A 70 3.28 9.73 -0.04
N THR A 71 2.91 8.65 -0.71
CA THR A 71 2.69 8.62 -2.17
C THR A 71 1.55 9.54 -2.58
N VAL A 72 0.43 9.51 -1.85
CA VAL A 72 -0.72 10.40 -2.09
C VAL A 72 -0.34 11.86 -1.88
N ALA A 73 0.39 12.18 -0.82
CA ALA A 73 0.86 13.54 -0.56
C ALA A 73 1.80 14.05 -1.68
N ALA A 74 2.74 13.22 -2.13
CA ALA A 74 3.64 13.55 -3.23
C ALA A 74 2.87 13.72 -4.56
N ALA A 75 1.91 12.83 -4.84
CA ALA A 75 1.05 12.90 -6.01
C ALA A 75 0.20 14.17 -6.02
N ALA A 76 -0.37 14.57 -4.88
CA ALA A 76 -1.10 15.83 -4.75
C ALA A 76 -0.20 17.04 -5.01
N GLY A 77 1.03 17.05 -4.47
CA GLY A 77 2.03 18.08 -4.77
C GLY A 77 2.37 18.15 -6.26
N THR A 78 2.55 17.00 -6.91
CA THR A 78 2.76 16.92 -8.36
C THR A 78 1.56 17.45 -9.14
N ALA A 79 0.34 17.08 -8.76
CA ALA A 79 -0.88 17.55 -9.40
C ALA A 79 -1.00 19.09 -9.33
N LEU A 80 -0.69 19.70 -8.18
CA LEU A 80 -0.73 21.14 -7.99
C LEU A 80 0.31 21.87 -8.85
N LEU A 81 1.56 21.38 -8.86
CA LEU A 81 2.67 21.99 -9.60
C LEU A 81 2.59 21.77 -11.12
N TRP A 82 1.93 20.70 -11.56
CA TRP A 82 1.75 20.36 -12.98
C TRP A 82 0.36 20.69 -13.52
N ARG A 83 -0.53 21.33 -12.75
CA ARG A 83 -1.95 21.57 -13.11
C ARG A 83 -2.17 22.09 -14.54
N GLY A 84 -1.33 23.03 -15.00
CA GLY A 84 -1.43 23.64 -16.33
C GLY A 84 -0.96 22.73 -17.47
N HIS A 85 -0.22 21.68 -17.14
CA HIS A 85 0.38 20.74 -18.09
C HIS A 85 -0.32 19.38 -18.11
N LEU A 86 -1.17 19.06 -17.12
CA LEU A 86 -1.84 17.75 -17.02
C LEU A 86 -2.66 17.37 -18.26
N ARG A 87 -3.24 18.35 -18.97
CA ARG A 87 -3.95 18.11 -20.23
C ARG A 87 -3.03 17.71 -21.39
N ARG A 88 -1.79 18.20 -21.39
CA ARG A 88 -0.78 17.91 -22.42
C ARG A 88 0.00 16.64 -22.10
N GLU A 89 0.27 16.41 -20.82
CA GLU A 89 1.04 15.29 -20.29
C GLU A 89 0.08 14.19 -19.79
N GLY A 90 -0.62 13.53 -20.71
CA GLY A 90 -1.69 12.58 -20.36
C GLY A 90 -1.25 11.42 -19.48
N TYR A 91 0.03 11.02 -19.53
CA TYR A 91 0.59 9.99 -18.66
C TYR A 91 0.64 10.42 -17.18
N LEU A 92 0.89 11.71 -16.88
CA LEU A 92 0.83 12.23 -15.52
C LEU A 92 -0.60 12.16 -14.99
N ALA A 93 -1.58 12.57 -15.80
CA ALA A 93 -2.98 12.51 -15.41
C ALA A 93 -3.43 11.07 -15.12
N ILE A 94 -3.04 10.11 -15.97
CA ILE A 94 -3.33 8.68 -15.75
C ILE A 94 -2.69 8.17 -14.45
N THR A 95 -1.43 8.51 -14.20
CA THR A 95 -0.72 8.10 -12.98
C THR A 95 -1.41 8.64 -11.72
N LEU A 96 -1.75 9.93 -11.70
CA LEU A 96 -2.44 10.56 -10.59
C LEU A 96 -3.84 9.98 -10.36
N LEU A 97 -4.54 9.63 -11.44
CA LEU A 97 -5.84 8.99 -11.37
C LEU A 97 -5.74 7.57 -10.81
N LEU A 98 -4.74 6.79 -11.21
CA LEU A 98 -4.47 5.46 -10.65
C LEU A 98 -4.18 5.53 -9.14
N ILE A 99 -3.30 6.45 -8.72
CA ILE A 99 -3.00 6.68 -7.30
C ILE A 99 -4.27 7.12 -6.55
N SER A 100 -5.10 7.99 -7.12
CA SER A 100 -6.31 8.47 -6.43
C SER A 100 -7.39 7.41 -6.35
N ALA A 101 -7.58 6.61 -7.41
CA ALA A 101 -8.53 5.50 -7.43
C ALA A 101 -8.24 4.49 -6.31
N SER A 102 -6.96 4.36 -5.93
CA SER A 102 -6.55 3.47 -4.84
C SER A 102 -7.07 3.82 -3.45
N LEU A 103 -7.55 5.05 -3.26
CA LEU A 103 -8.18 5.45 -2.01
C LEU A 103 -9.42 4.61 -1.69
N ALA A 104 -10.15 4.13 -2.71
CA ALA A 104 -11.38 3.36 -2.51
C ALA A 104 -11.12 2.04 -1.76
N TRP A 105 -10.13 1.26 -2.20
CA TRP A 105 -9.81 -0.02 -1.56
C TRP A 105 -9.01 0.15 -0.26
N GLN A 106 -8.19 1.20 -0.16
CA GLN A 106 -7.55 1.55 1.10
C GLN A 106 -8.62 1.92 2.14
N GLY A 107 -9.60 2.76 1.78
CA GLY A 107 -10.74 3.11 2.63
C GLY A 107 -11.58 1.89 3.05
N TRP A 108 -11.77 0.92 2.16
CA TRP A 108 -12.50 -0.32 2.49
C TRP A 108 -11.75 -1.19 3.52
N THR A 109 -10.42 -1.27 3.45
CA THR A 109 -9.61 -2.08 4.38
C THR A 109 -9.32 -1.36 5.70
N ALA A 110 -9.41 -0.03 5.74
CA ALA A 110 -9.10 0.82 6.90
C ALA A 110 -9.72 0.37 8.23
N PRO A 111 -11.03 0.04 8.31
CA PRO A 111 -11.66 -0.28 9.59
C PRO A 111 -11.06 -1.54 10.25
N THR A 112 -10.76 -2.56 9.44
CA THR A 112 -10.16 -3.81 9.93
C THR A 112 -8.71 -3.60 10.35
N GLU A 113 -7.95 -2.80 9.61
CA GLU A 113 -6.57 -2.43 9.96
C GLU A 113 -6.50 -1.61 11.25
N LEU A 114 -7.42 -0.66 11.44
CA LEU A 114 -7.51 0.14 12.66
C LEU A 114 -7.92 -0.71 13.87
N ALA A 115 -8.83 -1.68 13.68
CA ALA A 115 -9.21 -2.62 14.73
C ALA A 115 -8.00 -3.48 15.14
N LEU A 116 -7.28 -4.05 14.17
CA LEU A 116 -6.07 -4.83 14.44
C LEU A 116 -5.00 -3.99 15.13
N ALA A 117 -4.72 -2.77 14.65
CA ALA A 117 -3.72 -1.89 15.23
C ALA A 117 -3.95 -1.59 16.72
N ARG A 118 -5.21 -1.61 17.19
CA ARG A 118 -5.53 -1.43 18.62
C ARG A 118 -5.17 -2.64 19.47
N GLU A 119 -5.18 -3.84 18.90
CA GLU A 119 -4.84 -5.08 19.61
C GLU A 119 -3.32 -5.31 19.67
N PHE A 120 -2.50 -4.55 18.93
CA PHE A 120 -1.04 -4.59 18.99
C PHE A 120 -0.48 -3.38 19.75
N PRO A 121 -0.29 -3.47 21.08
CA PRO A 121 0.10 -2.32 21.91
C PRO A 121 1.52 -1.82 21.63
N SER A 122 2.38 -2.66 21.04
CA SER A 122 3.77 -2.33 20.75
C SER A 122 4.20 -2.92 19.40
N ARG A 123 5.14 -2.24 18.76
CA ARG A 123 5.82 -2.73 17.56
C ARG A 123 6.85 -3.81 17.88
N THR A 124 7.33 -3.90 19.11
CA THR A 124 8.46 -4.78 19.50
C THR A 124 8.04 -5.91 20.44
N VAL A 125 6.91 -5.77 21.13
CA VAL A 125 6.42 -6.76 22.08
C VAL A 125 5.14 -7.39 21.53
N PRO A 126 5.05 -8.74 21.47
CA PRO A 126 3.83 -9.40 21.06
C PRO A 126 2.69 -9.12 22.05
N PRO A 127 1.42 -9.11 21.59
CA PRO A 127 0.30 -8.90 22.47
C PRO A 127 0.12 -10.05 23.47
N PRO A 128 -0.58 -9.82 24.59
CA PRO A 128 -0.85 -10.86 25.59
C PRO A 128 -1.61 -12.04 24.98
N LEU A 129 -1.34 -13.26 25.48
CA LEU A 129 -1.98 -14.50 25.02
C LEU A 129 -3.51 -14.44 25.07
N GLU A 130 -4.07 -13.74 26.05
CA GLU A 130 -5.52 -13.54 26.25
C GLU A 130 -6.20 -12.86 25.04
N ARG A 131 -5.44 -12.11 24.23
CA ARG A 131 -5.95 -11.41 23.05
C ARG A 131 -5.93 -12.26 21.79
N TYR A 132 -5.38 -13.47 21.85
CA TYR A 132 -5.15 -14.31 20.66
C TYR A 132 -6.42 -14.58 19.88
N GLU A 133 -7.52 -15.01 20.52
CA GLU A 133 -8.76 -15.33 19.80
C GLU A 133 -9.39 -14.09 19.13
N THR A 134 -9.33 -12.92 19.78
CA THR A 134 -9.79 -11.66 19.18
C THR A 134 -8.96 -11.28 17.96
N ILE A 135 -7.63 -11.35 18.08
CA ILE A 135 -6.70 -11.04 16.98
C ILE A 135 -6.93 -12.02 15.82
N ARG A 136 -7.05 -13.31 16.12
CA ARG A 136 -7.30 -14.36 15.14
C ARG A 136 -8.59 -14.09 14.35
N ALA A 137 -9.69 -13.79 15.02
CA ALA A 137 -10.96 -13.48 14.36
C ALA A 137 -10.85 -12.26 13.43
N LEU A 138 -10.15 -11.21 13.86
CA LEU A 138 -9.90 -10.02 13.03
C LEU A 138 -8.99 -10.33 11.83
N VAL A 139 -7.98 -11.17 11.99
CA VAL A 139 -7.07 -11.60 10.92
C VAL A 139 -7.79 -12.48 9.89
N GLU A 140 -8.69 -13.37 10.33
CA GLU A 140 -9.52 -14.17 9.43
C GLU A 140 -10.47 -13.26 8.62
N GLN A 141 -11.08 -12.25 9.26
CA GLN A 141 -11.89 -11.25 8.56
C GLN A 141 -11.08 -10.40 7.57
N ARG A 142 -9.84 -10.06 7.94
CA ARG A 142 -8.89 -9.27 7.13
C ARG A 142 -8.56 -9.97 5.82
N PHE A 143 -8.33 -11.29 5.83
CA PHE A 143 -7.89 -12.05 4.66
C PHE A 143 -8.76 -11.81 3.42
N PHE A 144 -10.10 -11.88 3.58
CA PHE A 144 -11.06 -11.70 2.48
C PHE A 144 -11.04 -10.29 1.88
N ARG A 145 -10.74 -9.28 2.69
CA ARG A 145 -10.74 -7.88 2.25
C ARG A 145 -9.37 -7.47 1.69
N GLN A 146 -8.31 -8.05 2.24
CA GLN A 146 -6.96 -7.60 1.96
C GLN A 146 -6.34 -8.27 0.74
N SER A 147 -6.59 -9.56 0.49
CA SER A 147 -5.96 -10.23 -0.66
C SER A 147 -6.30 -9.55 -2.00
N PRO A 148 -7.55 -9.10 -2.27
CA PRO A 148 -7.86 -8.36 -3.49
C PRO A 148 -7.27 -6.95 -3.47
N ALA A 149 -7.30 -6.27 -2.31
CA ALA A 149 -6.76 -4.92 -2.16
C ALA A 149 -5.24 -4.86 -2.38
N ASP A 150 -4.52 -5.90 -1.94
CA ASP A 150 -3.06 -6.01 -2.10
C ASP A 150 -2.71 -6.24 -3.57
N LEU A 151 -3.44 -7.13 -4.25
CA LEU A 151 -3.28 -7.34 -5.69
C LEU A 151 -3.54 -6.05 -6.48
N LEU A 152 -4.65 -5.37 -6.21
CA LEU A 152 -4.98 -4.10 -6.85
C LEU A 152 -3.93 -3.02 -6.55
N SER A 153 -3.39 -2.98 -5.34
CA SER A 153 -2.33 -2.04 -4.96
C SER A 153 -1.03 -2.30 -5.72
N VAL A 154 -0.61 -3.57 -5.84
CA VAL A 154 0.57 -3.95 -6.64
C VAL A 154 0.37 -3.58 -8.10
N LEU A 155 -0.77 -3.95 -8.70
CA LEU A 155 -1.08 -3.63 -10.09
C LEU A 155 -1.10 -2.12 -10.33
N THR A 156 -1.70 -1.35 -9.42
CA THR A 156 -1.77 0.11 -9.52
C THR A 156 -0.40 0.74 -9.44
N ALA A 157 0.43 0.36 -8.45
CA ALA A 157 1.76 0.92 -8.30
C ALA A 157 2.67 0.56 -9.48
N ALA A 158 2.66 -0.71 -9.91
CA ALA A 158 3.44 -1.16 -11.07
C ALA A 158 2.99 -0.44 -12.35
N THR A 159 1.69 -0.32 -12.60
CA THR A 159 1.15 0.36 -13.77
C THR A 159 1.52 1.85 -13.75
N ALA A 160 1.39 2.52 -12.62
CA ALA A 160 1.78 3.93 -12.46
C ALA A 160 3.26 4.14 -12.78
N ILE A 161 4.15 3.25 -12.30
CA ILE A 161 5.58 3.30 -12.62
C ILE A 161 5.81 3.12 -14.13
N VAL A 162 5.19 2.11 -14.74
CA VAL A 162 5.31 1.86 -16.19
C VAL A 162 4.83 3.06 -17.01
N VAL A 163 3.69 3.66 -16.64
CA VAL A 163 3.15 4.85 -17.32
C VAL A 163 4.10 6.04 -17.21
N LEU A 164 4.73 6.25 -16.04
CA LEU A 164 5.72 7.31 -15.84
C LEU A 164 7.04 7.08 -16.60
N VAL A 165 7.42 5.82 -16.85
CA VAL A 165 8.63 5.46 -17.59
C VAL A 165 8.41 5.50 -19.10
N VAL A 166 7.35 4.87 -19.60
CA VAL A 166 7.04 4.74 -21.03
C VAL A 166 6.49 6.04 -21.61
N GLN A 167 5.73 6.80 -20.80
CA GLN A 167 5.18 8.11 -21.16
C GLN A 167 4.37 8.10 -22.48
N PRO A 168 3.38 7.21 -22.62
CA PRO A 168 2.73 6.85 -23.88
C PRO A 168 1.92 7.98 -24.56
N ARG A 169 1.74 9.12 -23.90
CA ARG A 169 0.96 10.27 -24.43
C ARG A 169 1.69 11.59 -24.21
N ARG A 170 2.93 11.71 -24.69
CA ARG A 170 3.51 13.03 -24.99
C ARG A 170 2.90 13.49 -26.30
N LEU A 171 1.92 14.39 -26.27
CA LEU A 171 1.42 15.01 -27.50
C LEU A 171 2.59 15.77 -28.17
N PRO A 172 2.81 15.64 -29.49
CA PRO A 172 3.79 16.44 -30.18
C PRO A 172 3.49 17.92 -29.93
N HIS A 173 4.53 18.69 -29.62
CA HIS A 173 4.46 20.14 -29.54
C HIS A 173 4.23 20.67 -30.96
N GLY A 174 2.96 20.79 -31.36
CA GLY A 174 2.54 21.61 -32.49
C GLY A 174 2.61 23.08 -32.13
#